data_AF-A0A2N0VJC0-F1
#
_entry.id   AF-A0A2N0VJC0-F1
#
_cell.length_a   1.000
_cell.length_b   1.000
_cell.length_c   1.000
_cell.angle_alpha   90.00
_cell.angle_beta   90.00
_cell.angle_gamma   90.00
#
_symmetry.space_group_name_H-M   'P 1'
#
loop_
_entity.id
_entity.type
_entity.pdbx_description
1 polymer ?
#
loop_
_entity_poly.entity_id
_entity_poly.type
_entity_poly.pdbx_seq_one_letter_code
_entity_poly.pdbx_strand_id
1 'polypeptide(L)'
;MILWISGCGEISSPADRVNISINVSPSTAGNVLSSGGDEVGATAEFLAVANDGWQFAGWSGDVESNENPLSVELEDDIALTANFEVKSNNYRFDLELFDGESYVDLAFGQKPGATDFFDSGIDLEAPPAPPSALYAWFEGDDRKLFSDFRNSLSSEIVWDLIVESGPSETVQLSWNRDDGQFVGSMVLTDRDGSFKIDMLEVSQTTLEVNGKRNLQIHFDNLN
;
A
#
# COMPACT_ATOMS: atom_id res chain seq x y z
N MET A 1 50.86 17.35 -61.96
CA MET A 1 50.58 17.26 -60.51
C MET A 1 49.15 16.82 -60.38
N ILE A 2 48.94 15.62 -59.84
CA ILE A 2 47.62 15.00 -59.63
C ILE A 2 47.02 15.62 -58.37
N LEU A 3 45.76 16.06 -58.43
CA LEU A 3 44.88 16.09 -57.26
C LEU A 3 43.43 16.02 -57.73
N TRP A 4 42.89 14.80 -57.80
CA TRP A 4 41.44 14.59 -57.83
C TRP A 4 40.99 14.57 -56.37
N ILE A 5 40.18 15.56 -55.98
CA ILE A 5 39.50 15.53 -54.68
C ILE A 5 38.24 14.71 -54.90
N SER A 6 38.28 13.42 -54.56
CA SER A 6 37.07 12.61 -54.38
C SER A 6 36.39 13.08 -53.10
N GLY A 7 35.47 14.02 -53.23
CA GLY A 7 34.49 14.33 -52.19
C GLY A 7 33.24 13.48 -52.41
N CYS A 8 33.22 12.27 -51.85
CA CYS A 8 31.94 11.64 -51.50
C CYS A 8 31.65 12.05 -50.06
N GLY A 9 30.87 13.13 -49.89
CA GLY A 9 30.05 13.22 -48.70
C GLY A 9 28.96 12.18 -48.89
N GLU A 10 29.00 11.10 -48.11
CA GLU A 10 27.82 10.25 -47.98
C GLU A 10 26.73 11.13 -47.40
N ILE A 11 25.76 11.49 -48.24
CA ILE A 11 24.48 11.98 -47.77
C ILE A 11 23.89 10.76 -47.08
N SER A 12 23.94 10.70 -45.75
CA SER A 12 23.20 9.70 -45.00
C SER A 12 21.75 9.76 -45.48
N SER A 13 21.21 8.62 -45.92
CA SER A 13 19.77 8.49 -46.15
C SER A 13 19.04 9.05 -44.93
N PRO A 14 17.92 9.78 -45.07
CA PRO A 14 17.09 10.06 -43.92
C PRO A 14 16.79 8.72 -43.23
N ALA A 15 17.06 8.64 -41.93
CA ALA A 15 16.75 7.46 -41.14
C ALA A 15 15.24 7.20 -41.26
N ASP A 16 14.88 5.94 -41.49
CA ASP A 16 13.47 5.53 -41.40
C ASP A 16 13.02 5.75 -39.95
N ARG A 17 11.83 6.32 -39.78
CA ARG A 17 11.25 6.68 -38.48
C ARG A 17 9.98 5.90 -38.24
N VAL A 18 9.74 5.57 -36.98
CA VAL A 18 8.53 4.90 -36.52
C VAL A 18 7.58 5.89 -35.84
N ASN A 19 6.29 5.58 -35.88
CA ASN A 19 5.30 6.29 -35.09
C ASN A 19 5.29 5.72 -33.67
N ILE A 20 5.50 6.59 -32.67
CA ILE A 20 5.39 6.26 -31.26
C ILE A 20 4.08 6.85 -30.72
N SER A 21 3.13 5.99 -30.39
CA SER A 21 1.84 6.35 -29.78
C SER A 21 1.83 5.99 -28.30
N ILE A 22 1.82 6.99 -27.42
CA ILE A 22 1.80 6.77 -25.96
C ILE A 22 0.47 7.23 -25.38
N ASN A 23 -0.18 6.35 -24.64
CA ASN A 23 -1.36 6.65 -23.85
C ASN A 23 -1.05 6.55 -22.35
N VAL A 24 -1.84 7.25 -21.55
CA VAL A 24 -1.80 7.17 -20.08
C VAL A 24 -3.20 6.79 -19.60
N SER A 25 -3.28 5.79 -18.73
CA SER A 25 -4.55 5.25 -18.25
C SER A 25 -4.53 5.11 -16.72
N PRO A 26 -5.42 5.81 -15.98
CA PRO A 26 -6.28 6.91 -16.43
C PRO A 26 -5.49 8.13 -16.90
N SER A 27 -6.03 8.94 -17.82
CA SER A 27 -5.30 10.06 -18.44
C SER A 27 -4.86 11.17 -17.48
N THR A 28 -5.39 11.20 -16.26
CA THR A 28 -5.01 12.15 -15.20
C THR A 28 -4.03 11.56 -14.17
N ALA A 29 -3.69 10.27 -14.29
CA ALA A 29 -2.95 9.54 -13.26
C ALA A 29 -1.43 9.74 -13.32
N GLY A 30 -0.91 10.27 -14.42
CA GLY A 30 0.51 10.50 -14.58
C GLY A 30 0.87 11.07 -15.94
N ASN A 31 2.14 10.96 -16.29
CA ASN A 31 2.70 11.33 -17.58
C ASN A 31 3.79 10.33 -17.99
N VAL A 32 4.11 10.30 -19.28
CA VAL A 32 5.25 9.52 -19.80
C VAL A 32 6.29 10.46 -20.36
N LEU A 33 7.54 10.25 -19.99
CA LEU A 33 8.70 10.90 -20.59
C LEU A 33 9.38 9.90 -21.52
N SER A 34 9.70 10.32 -22.75
CA SER A 34 10.36 9.49 -23.76
C SER A 34 11.72 10.06 -24.15
N SER A 35 12.73 9.20 -24.30
CA SER A 35 14.06 9.53 -24.82
C SER A 35 14.56 8.46 -25.79
N GLY A 36 15.70 8.69 -26.46
CA GLY A 36 16.32 7.72 -27.39
C GLY A 36 15.96 7.90 -28.87
N GLY A 37 14.94 8.70 -29.19
CA GLY A 37 14.55 9.04 -30.57
C GLY A 37 13.49 8.11 -31.14
N ASP A 38 13.18 8.30 -32.43
CA ASP A 38 12.12 7.62 -33.18
C ASP A 38 12.64 6.89 -34.44
N GLU A 39 13.95 6.68 -34.55
CA GLU A 39 14.59 6.05 -35.70
C GLU A 39 14.51 4.52 -35.59
N VAL A 40 14.30 3.83 -36.73
CA VAL A 40 14.33 2.37 -36.80
C VAL A 40 15.72 1.86 -36.37
N GLY A 41 15.75 0.88 -35.47
CA GLY A 41 16.94 0.32 -34.83
C GLY A 41 17.48 1.13 -33.65
N ALA A 42 16.88 2.28 -33.32
CA ALA A 42 17.21 3.02 -32.10
C ALA A 42 16.57 2.36 -30.88
N THR A 43 17.20 2.53 -29.71
CA THR A 43 16.60 2.16 -28.43
C THR A 43 15.93 3.39 -27.82
N ALA A 44 14.61 3.35 -27.72
CA ALA A 44 13.84 4.34 -26.97
C ALA A 44 13.65 3.91 -25.51
N GLU A 45 13.61 4.89 -24.61
CA GLU A 45 13.29 4.69 -23.21
C GLU A 45 12.02 5.46 -22.84
N PHE A 46 11.12 4.80 -22.12
CA PHE A 46 9.84 5.33 -21.66
C PHE A 46 9.80 5.26 -20.14
N LEU A 47 9.73 6.43 -19.51
CA LEU A 47 9.59 6.57 -18.05
C LEU A 47 8.17 7.01 -17.73
N ALA A 48 7.42 6.16 -17.03
CA ALA A 48 6.12 6.51 -16.45
C ALA A 48 6.31 7.22 -15.12
N VAL A 49 5.81 8.45 -15.02
CA VAL A 49 5.85 9.28 -13.81
C VAL A 49 4.42 9.41 -13.30
N ALA A 50 4.16 8.87 -12.10
CA ALA A 50 2.85 8.97 -11.47
C ALA A 50 2.61 10.36 -10.88
N ASN A 51 1.38 10.85 -10.99
CA ASN A 51 0.92 12.01 -10.23
C ASN A 51 0.69 11.64 -8.76
N ASP A 52 0.59 12.64 -7.89
CA ASP A 52 0.27 12.42 -6.47
C ASP A 52 -1.01 11.61 -6.30
N GLY A 53 -0.97 10.64 -5.39
CA GLY A 53 -2.07 9.70 -5.14
C GLY A 53 -2.17 8.54 -6.14
N TRP A 54 -1.23 8.42 -7.09
CA TRP A 54 -1.16 7.31 -8.04
C TRP A 54 0.17 6.57 -7.95
N GLN A 55 0.20 5.35 -8.47
CA GLN A 55 1.40 4.57 -8.67
C GLN A 55 1.36 3.87 -10.03
N PHE A 56 2.54 3.66 -10.62
CA PHE A 56 2.66 2.94 -11.88
C PHE A 56 2.30 1.46 -11.68
N ALA A 57 1.42 0.94 -12.53
CA ALA A 57 0.88 -0.41 -12.45
C ALA A 57 1.36 -1.33 -13.58
N GLY A 58 2.01 -0.78 -14.62
CA GLY A 58 2.55 -1.56 -15.74
C GLY A 58 2.33 -0.91 -17.11
N TRP A 59 3.11 -1.33 -18.08
CA TRP A 59 2.95 -1.03 -19.51
C TRP A 59 2.06 -2.08 -20.17
N SER A 60 1.24 -1.65 -21.12
CA SER A 60 0.48 -2.52 -22.02
C SER A 60 0.43 -1.95 -23.45
N GLY A 61 -0.12 -2.72 -24.39
CA GLY A 61 -0.15 -2.39 -25.82
C GLY A 61 0.74 -3.37 -26.57
N ASP A 62 1.68 -2.85 -27.34
CA ASP A 62 2.63 -3.70 -28.08
C ASP A 62 3.70 -4.33 -27.17
N VAL A 63 3.95 -3.74 -25.99
CA VAL A 63 4.82 -4.30 -24.95
C VAL A 63 4.07 -4.36 -23.63
N GLU A 64 4.04 -5.55 -23.02
CA GLU A 64 3.58 -5.76 -21.64
C GLU A 64 4.80 -5.88 -20.72
N SER A 65 4.90 -5.01 -19.73
CA SER A 65 6.05 -4.98 -18.81
C SER A 65 5.74 -4.23 -17.52
N ASN A 66 6.34 -4.64 -16.41
CA ASN A 66 6.31 -3.89 -15.15
C ASN A 66 7.60 -3.05 -14.93
N GLU A 67 8.54 -3.12 -15.87
CA GLU A 67 9.78 -2.34 -15.81
C GLU A 67 9.50 -0.85 -16.05
N ASN A 68 10.08 0.01 -15.21
CA ASN A 68 9.95 1.46 -15.33
C ASN A 68 11.24 2.13 -14.83
N PRO A 69 12.07 2.73 -15.71
CA PRO A 69 11.85 2.94 -17.14
C PRO A 69 11.79 1.65 -17.98
N LEU A 70 11.05 1.70 -19.09
CA LEU A 70 10.98 0.65 -20.11
C LEU A 70 11.88 1.02 -21.30
N SER A 71 12.82 0.15 -21.67
CA SER A 71 13.64 0.30 -22.87
C SER A 71 13.14 -0.61 -24.00
N VAL A 72 12.97 -0.06 -25.21
CA VAL A 72 12.49 -0.80 -26.39
C VAL A 72 13.35 -0.47 -27.61
N GLU A 73 13.80 -1.49 -28.33
CA GLU A 73 14.39 -1.33 -29.66
C GLU A 73 13.28 -1.15 -30.70
N LEU A 74 13.34 -0.06 -31.46
CA LEU A 74 12.28 0.33 -32.40
C LEU A 74 12.49 -0.35 -33.75
N GLU A 75 11.78 -1.44 -34.02
CA GLU A 75 11.81 -2.09 -35.34
C GLU A 75 10.67 -1.60 -36.26
N ASP A 76 9.52 -1.25 -35.68
CA ASP A 76 8.29 -0.80 -36.36
C ASP A 76 7.53 0.23 -35.49
N ASP A 77 6.43 0.78 -36.01
CA ASP A 77 5.48 1.61 -35.25
C ASP A 77 5.08 0.93 -33.93
N ILE A 78 4.98 1.71 -32.85
CA ILE A 78 4.70 1.20 -31.51
C ILE A 78 3.61 2.01 -30.80
N ALA A 79 2.71 1.30 -30.14
CA ALA A 79 1.67 1.81 -29.27
C ALA A 79 1.83 1.27 -27.85
N LEU A 80 2.11 2.17 -26.91
CA LEU A 80 2.25 1.86 -25.49
C LEU A 80 1.19 2.58 -24.66
N THR A 81 0.76 1.94 -23.58
CA THR A 81 -0.08 2.54 -22.55
C THR A 81 0.60 2.39 -21.21
N ALA A 82 0.91 3.51 -20.55
CA ALA A 82 1.29 3.51 -19.14
C ALA A 82 0.03 3.40 -18.29
N ASN A 83 -0.10 2.30 -17.56
CA ASN A 83 -1.20 2.07 -16.64
C ASN A 83 -0.79 2.50 -15.24
N PHE A 84 -1.69 3.18 -14.57
CA PHE A 84 -1.54 3.64 -13.20
C PHE A 84 -2.74 3.19 -12.39
N GLU A 85 -2.52 3.00 -11.10
CA GLU A 85 -3.57 2.72 -10.14
C GLU A 85 -3.49 3.69 -8.96
N VAL A 86 -4.60 3.85 -8.24
CA VAL A 86 -4.64 4.72 -7.07
C VAL A 86 -3.67 4.14 -6.03
N LYS A 87 -2.77 4.98 -5.53
CA LYS A 87 -1.89 4.63 -4.43
C LYS A 87 -2.73 4.53 -3.16
N SER A 88 -2.77 3.33 -2.57
CA SER A 88 -3.59 3.04 -1.40
C SER A 88 -2.76 2.40 -0.30
N ASN A 89 -3.21 2.49 0.95
CA ASN A 89 -2.55 1.81 2.05
C ASN A 89 -2.77 0.30 2.00
N ASN A 90 -1.73 -0.46 2.31
CA ASN A 90 -1.77 -1.91 2.39
C ASN A 90 -0.78 -2.33 3.47
N TYR A 91 -1.25 -2.46 4.71
CA TYR A 91 -0.43 -2.79 5.86
C TYR A 91 -1.21 -3.60 6.88
N ARG A 92 -0.46 -4.31 7.72
CA ARG A 92 -0.98 -5.12 8.82
C ARG A 92 -0.19 -4.84 10.09
N PHE A 93 -0.91 -4.70 11.19
CA PHE A 93 -0.40 -4.82 12.54
C PHE A 93 -0.83 -6.18 13.10
N ASP A 94 0.13 -6.96 13.56
CA ASP A 94 -0.10 -8.10 14.44
C ASP A 94 -0.03 -7.60 15.88
N LEU A 95 -1.12 -7.74 16.63
CA LEU A 95 -1.28 -7.25 18.00
C LEU A 95 -1.45 -8.46 18.94
N GLU A 96 -0.51 -8.66 19.84
CA GLU A 96 -0.57 -9.68 20.87
C GLU A 96 -0.93 -9.04 22.21
N LEU A 97 -1.92 -9.61 22.90
CA LEU A 97 -2.26 -9.27 24.28
C LEU A 97 -1.91 -10.43 25.18
N PHE A 98 -1.25 -10.17 26.32
CA PHE A 98 -0.84 -11.19 27.28
C PHE A 98 -1.07 -10.73 28.72
N ASP A 99 -1.77 -11.54 29.52
CA ASP A 99 -2.09 -11.22 30.93
C ASP A 99 -1.19 -11.90 31.96
N GLY A 100 -0.16 -12.64 31.50
CA GLY A 100 0.70 -13.47 32.35
C GLY A 100 0.36 -14.96 32.30
N GLU A 101 -0.86 -15.31 31.91
CA GLU A 101 -1.34 -16.70 31.85
C GLU A 101 -1.84 -17.10 30.45
N SER A 102 -2.50 -16.18 29.76
CA SER A 102 -3.18 -16.37 28.49
C SER A 102 -2.83 -15.25 27.51
N TYR A 103 -2.86 -15.59 26.23
CA TYR A 103 -2.61 -14.65 25.14
C TYR A 103 -3.79 -14.59 24.17
N VAL A 104 -3.94 -13.45 23.51
CA VAL A 104 -4.89 -13.23 22.42
C VAL A 104 -4.16 -12.54 21.27
N ASP A 105 -4.17 -13.18 20.11
CA ASP A 105 -3.60 -12.63 18.88
C ASP A 105 -4.71 -11.97 18.06
N LEU A 106 -4.50 -10.70 17.76
CA LEU A 106 -5.37 -9.89 16.91
C LEU A 106 -4.58 -9.37 15.72
N ALA A 107 -5.30 -8.96 14.68
CA ALA A 107 -4.70 -8.24 13.57
C ALA A 107 -5.60 -7.13 13.06
N PHE A 108 -5.01 -6.05 12.60
CA PHE A 108 -5.76 -4.96 11.99
C PHE A 108 -4.89 -4.24 10.96
N GLY A 109 -5.53 -3.44 10.12
CA GLY A 109 -4.82 -2.56 9.20
C GLY A 109 -5.67 -2.20 8.00
N GLN A 110 -5.02 -1.75 6.94
CA GLN A 110 -5.70 -1.42 5.69
C GLN A 110 -5.30 -2.40 4.60
N LYS A 111 -6.24 -2.78 3.75
CA LYS A 111 -5.98 -3.71 2.65
C LYS A 111 -6.77 -3.33 1.39
N PRO A 112 -6.16 -3.37 0.19
CA PRO A 112 -6.88 -3.17 -1.06
C PRO A 112 -8.02 -4.19 -1.20
N GLY A 113 -9.22 -3.70 -1.50
CA GLY A 113 -10.42 -4.51 -1.62
C GLY A 113 -11.15 -4.81 -0.31
N ALA A 114 -10.62 -4.38 0.85
CA ALA A 114 -11.38 -4.36 2.10
C ALA A 114 -12.35 -3.16 2.16
N THR A 115 -13.34 -3.28 3.01
CA THR A 115 -14.39 -2.30 3.29
C THR A 115 -14.38 -1.93 4.77
N ASP A 116 -15.25 -1.00 5.17
CA ASP A 116 -15.38 -0.67 6.60
C ASP A 116 -16.31 -1.64 7.35
N PHE A 117 -16.90 -2.60 6.63
CA PHE A 117 -17.78 -3.64 7.14
C PHE A 117 -17.06 -5.00 7.08
N PHE A 118 -17.71 -6.05 7.60
CA PHE A 118 -17.14 -7.40 7.56
C PHE A 118 -16.95 -7.94 6.13
N ASP A 119 -15.71 -8.30 5.81
CA ASP A 119 -15.29 -8.89 4.54
C ASP A 119 -14.84 -10.35 4.70
N SER A 120 -15.63 -11.27 4.14
CA SER A 120 -15.34 -12.70 4.22
C SER A 120 -14.02 -13.06 3.53
N GLY A 121 -13.09 -13.66 4.29
CA GLY A 121 -11.76 -14.06 3.80
C GLY A 121 -10.69 -12.97 3.93
N ILE A 122 -11.08 -11.77 4.37
CA ILE A 122 -10.17 -10.70 4.78
C ILE A 122 -10.20 -10.56 6.30
N ASP A 123 -11.40 -10.46 6.87
CA ASP A 123 -11.62 -10.40 8.30
C ASP A 123 -11.75 -11.78 8.93
N LEU A 124 -11.54 -11.84 10.23
CA LEU A 124 -11.70 -13.04 11.03
C LEU A 124 -12.62 -12.75 12.21
N GLU A 125 -13.76 -13.42 12.24
CA GLU A 125 -14.67 -13.37 13.38
C GLU A 125 -14.04 -14.09 14.59
N ALA A 126 -14.21 -13.51 15.77
CA ALA A 126 -13.66 -14.03 17.00
C ALA A 126 -14.32 -15.38 17.35
N PRO A 127 -13.54 -16.38 17.81
CA PRO A 127 -14.12 -17.59 18.38
C PRO A 127 -14.90 -17.26 19.66
N PRO A 128 -15.78 -18.17 20.14
CA PRO A 128 -16.45 -18.00 21.42
C PRO A 128 -15.45 -17.69 22.55
N ALA A 129 -15.83 -16.76 23.43
CA ALA A 129 -14.97 -16.33 24.52
C ALA A 129 -14.52 -17.53 25.40
N PRO A 130 -13.22 -17.63 25.71
CA PRO A 130 -12.72 -18.67 26.60
C PRO A 130 -13.27 -18.47 28.02
N PRO A 131 -13.55 -19.55 28.78
CA PRO A 131 -13.99 -19.43 30.16
C PRO A 131 -12.88 -18.86 31.06
N SER A 132 -13.15 -17.74 31.73
CA SER A 132 -12.27 -17.14 32.76
C SER A 132 -10.83 -16.86 32.32
N ALA A 133 -10.61 -16.51 31.05
CA ALA A 133 -9.30 -16.14 30.52
C ALA A 133 -9.37 -14.77 29.84
N LEU A 134 -8.21 -14.19 29.53
CA LEU A 134 -8.11 -12.98 28.71
C LEU A 134 -8.90 -13.17 27.41
N TYR A 135 -9.66 -12.15 27.04
CA TYR A 135 -10.35 -12.12 25.76
C TYR A 135 -10.34 -10.71 25.20
N ALA A 136 -10.03 -10.56 23.93
CA ALA A 136 -9.98 -9.26 23.26
C ALA A 136 -10.50 -9.39 21.83
N TRP A 137 -11.03 -8.31 21.29
CA TRP A 137 -11.54 -8.25 19.92
C TRP A 137 -11.68 -6.82 19.43
N PHE A 138 -11.72 -6.63 18.12
CA PHE A 138 -12.19 -5.40 17.49
C PHE A 138 -13.71 -5.44 17.32
N GLU A 139 -14.38 -4.37 17.73
CA GLU A 139 -15.82 -4.21 17.51
C GLU A 139 -16.08 -3.87 16.04
N GLY A 140 -16.79 -4.76 15.33
CA GLY A 140 -17.15 -4.59 13.92
C GLY A 140 -18.65 -4.71 13.73
N ASP A 141 -19.35 -3.59 13.57
CA ASP A 141 -20.81 -3.50 13.54
C ASP A 141 -21.49 -4.30 14.67
N ASP A 142 -21.94 -5.53 14.39
CA ASP A 142 -22.61 -6.45 15.31
C ASP A 142 -21.77 -7.72 15.59
N ARG A 143 -20.46 -7.67 15.32
CA ARG A 143 -19.54 -8.80 15.39
C ARG A 143 -18.31 -8.46 16.22
N LYS A 144 -17.75 -9.50 16.82
CA LYS A 144 -16.44 -9.47 17.44
C LYS A 144 -15.42 -9.98 16.45
N LEU A 145 -14.37 -9.22 16.16
CA LEU A 145 -13.37 -9.58 15.16
C LEU A 145 -12.00 -9.81 15.82
N PHE A 146 -11.35 -10.92 15.47
CA PHE A 146 -9.93 -11.14 15.74
C PHE A 146 -9.05 -10.52 14.65
N SER A 147 -9.59 -10.36 13.45
CA SER A 147 -8.93 -9.59 12.39
C SER A 147 -9.91 -8.64 11.74
N ASP A 148 -9.54 -7.36 11.66
CA ASP A 148 -10.36 -6.28 11.11
C ASP A 148 -9.53 -5.39 10.17
N PHE A 149 -9.73 -5.55 8.86
CA PHE A 149 -9.05 -4.76 7.84
C PHE A 149 -10.01 -3.78 7.18
N ARG A 150 -9.57 -2.53 7.09
CA ARG A 150 -10.39 -1.42 6.60
C ARG A 150 -9.99 -0.98 5.21
N ASN A 151 -10.86 -0.18 4.58
CA ASN A 151 -10.66 0.30 3.24
C ASN A 151 -9.32 1.05 3.10
N SER A 152 -8.48 0.58 2.18
CA SER A 152 -7.16 1.13 1.84
C SER A 152 -7.10 2.60 1.41
N LEU A 153 -8.24 3.19 1.05
CA LEU A 153 -8.36 4.57 0.60
C LEU A 153 -8.88 5.51 1.68
N SER A 154 -9.34 4.97 2.81
CA SER A 154 -9.81 5.79 3.93
C SER A 154 -8.63 6.52 4.56
N SER A 155 -8.80 7.82 4.75
CA SER A 155 -7.78 8.71 5.31
C SER A 155 -7.79 8.79 6.83
N GLU A 156 -8.93 8.45 7.43
CA GLU A 156 -9.16 8.42 8.88
C GLU A 156 -9.89 7.13 9.21
N ILE A 157 -9.37 6.35 10.15
CA ILE A 157 -9.95 5.09 10.61
C ILE A 157 -9.80 4.99 12.13
N VAL A 158 -10.85 4.51 12.80
CA VAL A 158 -10.80 4.15 14.21
C VAL A 158 -11.20 2.68 14.37
N TRP A 159 -10.31 1.89 14.95
CA TRP A 159 -10.64 0.55 15.44
C TRP A 159 -11.00 0.64 16.93
N ASP A 160 -12.19 0.18 17.30
CA ASP A 160 -12.59 0.03 18.69
C ASP A 160 -12.10 -1.33 19.22
N LEU A 161 -11.01 -1.31 19.99
CA LEU A 161 -10.42 -2.49 20.60
C LEU A 161 -11.04 -2.70 22.00
N ILE A 162 -11.63 -3.86 22.20
CA ILE A 162 -12.21 -4.25 23.48
C ILE A 162 -11.33 -5.31 24.13
N VAL A 163 -10.97 -5.10 25.39
CA VAL A 163 -10.18 -6.04 26.19
C VAL A 163 -10.95 -6.39 27.45
N GLU A 164 -11.24 -7.66 27.64
CA GLU A 164 -11.80 -8.23 28.86
C GLU A 164 -10.70 -9.00 29.58
N SER A 165 -10.39 -8.56 30.81
CA SER A 165 -9.30 -9.13 31.60
C SER A 165 -9.62 -10.56 32.02
N GLY A 166 -8.58 -11.41 32.01
CA GLY A 166 -8.61 -12.71 32.64
C GLY A 166 -8.47 -12.59 34.17
N PRO A 167 -7.79 -13.55 34.82
CA PRO A 167 -7.51 -13.50 36.25
C PRO A 167 -6.59 -12.34 36.67
N SER A 168 -5.77 -11.84 35.76
CA SER A 168 -4.90 -10.68 35.96
C SER A 168 -5.55 -9.42 35.39
N GLU A 169 -5.51 -8.33 36.15
CA GLU A 169 -5.98 -7.00 35.70
C GLU A 169 -4.91 -6.29 34.86
N THR A 170 -3.65 -6.76 34.88
CA THR A 170 -2.56 -6.16 34.10
C THR A 170 -2.40 -6.93 32.79
N VAL A 171 -2.57 -6.23 31.66
CA VAL A 171 -2.44 -6.80 30.31
C VAL A 171 -1.30 -6.09 29.57
N GLN A 172 -0.36 -6.87 29.06
CA GLN A 172 0.69 -6.41 28.16
C GLN A 172 0.17 -6.46 26.73
N LEU A 173 0.37 -5.38 25.98
CA LEU A 173 0.08 -5.29 24.56
C LEU A 173 1.41 -5.15 23.84
N SER A 174 1.64 -5.97 22.82
CA SER A 174 2.79 -5.82 21.93
C SER A 174 2.33 -5.90 20.48
N TRP A 175 3.01 -5.19 19.59
CA TRP A 175 2.64 -5.18 18.19
C TRP A 175 3.85 -5.10 17.27
N ASN A 176 3.65 -5.64 16.07
CA ASN A 176 4.56 -5.48 14.96
C ASN A 176 3.78 -5.10 13.70
N ARG A 177 4.35 -4.22 12.88
CA ARG A 177 3.80 -3.86 11.57
C ARG A 177 4.60 -4.57 10.49
N ASP A 178 3.91 -5.03 9.45
CA ASP A 178 4.57 -5.44 8.22
C ASP A 178 5.28 -4.27 7.49
N ASP A 179 5.98 -4.61 6.41
CA ASP A 179 6.64 -3.67 5.51
C ASP A 179 5.71 -3.13 4.41
N GLY A 180 4.40 -3.26 4.62
CA GLY A 180 3.37 -2.83 3.70
C GLY A 180 3.35 -1.31 3.46
N GLN A 181 2.64 -0.90 2.41
CA GLN A 181 2.45 0.50 2.06
C GLN A 181 1.66 1.22 3.17
N PHE A 182 2.34 2.04 3.95
CA PHE A 182 1.77 2.79 5.06
C PHE A 182 2.16 4.28 4.95
N VAL A 183 1.15 5.15 4.86
CA VAL A 183 1.33 6.60 4.95
C VAL A 183 0.31 7.13 5.94
N GLY A 184 0.78 7.62 7.09
CA GLY A 184 -0.06 8.18 8.15
C GLY A 184 0.57 8.05 9.53
N SER A 185 -0.26 8.24 10.54
CA SER A 185 0.04 8.02 11.96
C SER A 185 -0.75 6.82 12.48
N MET A 186 -0.31 6.25 13.61
CA MET A 186 -1.03 5.17 14.28
C MET A 186 -0.96 5.37 15.80
N VAL A 187 -2.11 5.61 16.43
CA VAL A 187 -2.16 5.99 17.84
C VAL A 187 -3.14 5.12 18.62
N LEU A 188 -2.65 4.44 19.66
CA LEU A 188 -3.46 3.75 20.65
C LEU A 188 -3.86 4.71 21.77
N THR A 189 -5.14 4.74 22.11
CA THR A 189 -5.72 5.62 23.13
C THR A 189 -6.96 4.96 23.78
N ASP A 190 -7.59 5.64 24.73
CA ASP A 190 -8.96 5.34 25.15
C ASP A 190 -9.95 6.30 24.50
N ARG A 191 -11.25 6.05 24.72
CA ARG A 191 -12.32 6.86 24.14
C ARG A 191 -12.28 8.34 24.54
N ASP A 192 -11.71 8.64 25.70
CA ASP A 192 -11.63 10.01 26.23
C ASP A 192 -10.31 10.71 25.84
N GLY A 193 -9.39 9.99 25.18
CA GLY A 193 -8.08 10.52 24.80
C GLY A 193 -7.13 10.74 25.98
N SER A 194 -7.35 10.08 27.12
CA SER A 194 -6.66 10.35 28.39
C SER A 194 -5.17 10.01 28.35
N PHE A 195 -4.81 9.05 27.50
CA PHE A 195 -3.44 8.71 27.16
C PHE A 195 -3.32 8.53 25.65
N LYS A 196 -2.12 8.69 25.10
CA LYS A 196 -1.84 8.45 23.68
C LYS A 196 -0.51 7.73 23.55
N ILE A 197 -0.50 6.63 22.82
CA ILE A 197 0.70 5.86 22.51
C ILE A 197 0.86 5.84 21.01
N ASP A 198 1.96 6.42 20.54
CA ASP A 198 2.36 6.32 19.14
C ASP A 198 2.89 4.91 18.88
N MET A 199 2.13 4.13 18.11
CA MET A 199 2.44 2.74 17.80
C MET A 199 3.59 2.60 16.79
N LEU A 200 4.08 3.70 16.22
CA LEU A 200 5.24 3.72 15.31
C LEU A 200 6.56 3.98 16.06
N GLU A 201 6.49 4.65 17.21
CA GLU A 201 7.66 4.97 18.04
C GLU A 201 7.96 3.89 19.08
N VAL A 202 6.94 3.16 19.53
CA VAL A 202 7.08 2.01 20.44
C VAL A 202 6.31 0.82 19.91
N SER A 203 6.72 -0.38 20.32
CA SER A 203 6.13 -1.65 19.88
C SER A 203 5.39 -2.41 21.00
N GLN A 204 5.29 -1.82 22.20
CA GLN A 204 4.60 -2.45 23.33
C GLN A 204 4.20 -1.44 24.39
N THR A 205 3.20 -1.81 25.20
CA THR A 205 2.77 -1.10 26.40
C THR A 205 2.12 -2.04 27.40
N THR A 206 1.92 -1.58 28.63
CA THR A 206 1.18 -2.32 29.66
C THR A 206 0.02 -1.47 30.15
N LEU A 207 -1.15 -2.10 30.27
CA LEU A 207 -2.39 -1.44 30.66
C LEU A 207 -3.07 -2.20 31.79
N GLU A 208 -3.66 -1.46 32.73
CA GLU A 208 -4.62 -2.02 33.68
C GLU A 208 -6.01 -2.13 33.03
N VAL A 209 -6.65 -3.27 33.21
CA VAL A 209 -7.95 -3.68 32.66
C VAL A 209 -8.76 -4.27 33.81
N ASN A 210 -9.66 -3.48 34.38
CA ASN A 210 -10.50 -3.90 35.49
C ASN A 210 -11.82 -4.49 34.95
N GLY A 211 -11.78 -5.78 34.57
CA GLY A 211 -12.91 -6.50 34.00
C GLY A 211 -13.07 -6.25 32.50
N LYS A 212 -13.33 -5.00 32.09
CA LYS A 212 -13.47 -4.64 30.66
C LYS A 212 -12.95 -3.23 30.42
N ARG A 213 -12.17 -3.07 29.34
CA ARG A 213 -11.66 -1.78 28.89
C ARG A 213 -11.91 -1.60 27.40
N ASN A 214 -12.36 -0.39 27.05
CA ASN A 214 -12.56 0.01 25.67
C ASN A 214 -11.41 0.95 25.28
N LEU A 215 -10.68 0.55 24.26
CA LEU A 215 -9.55 1.26 23.69
C LEU A 215 -9.89 1.63 22.24
N GLN A 216 -9.15 2.57 21.70
CA GLN A 216 -9.26 2.97 20.30
C GLN A 216 -7.88 3.01 19.68
N ILE A 217 -7.79 2.53 18.45
CA ILE A 217 -6.60 2.68 17.61
C ILE A 217 -6.98 3.60 16.46
N HIS A 218 -6.30 4.73 16.34
CA HIS A 218 -6.57 5.77 15.38
C HIS A 218 -5.51 5.76 14.29
N PHE A 219 -5.94 5.65 13.05
CA PHE A 219 -5.14 5.92 11.87
C PHE A 219 -5.58 7.23 11.23
N ASP A 220 -4.62 8.08 10.88
CA ASP A 220 -4.85 9.34 10.18
C ASP A 220 -3.70 9.63 9.19
N ASN A 221 -4.02 10.00 7.96
CA ASN A 221 -3.06 10.44 6.95
C ASN A 221 -3.34 11.84 6.36
N LEU A 222 -4.25 12.59 6.98
CA LEU A 222 -4.49 13.99 6.70
C LEU A 222 -3.54 14.82 7.58
N ASN A 223 -2.56 15.46 6.95
CA ASN A 223 -1.73 16.48 7.61
C ASN A 223 -2.49 17.80 7.77
#